data_AF-A0A936IVA6-F1
#
_entry.id   AF-A0A936IVA6-F1
#
_cell.length_a   1.000
_cell.length_b   1.000
_cell.length_c   1.000
_cell.angle_alpha   90.00
_cell.angle_beta   90.00
_cell.angle_gamma   90.00
#
_symmetry.space_group_name_H-M   'P 1'
#
loop_
_entity.id
_entity.type
_entity.pdbx_description
1 polymer ?
#
loop_
_entity_poly.entity_id
_entity_poly.type
_entity_poly.pdbx_seq_one_letter_code
_entity_poly.pdbx_strand_id
1 'polypeptide(L)'
;MATEKQIAANRNNAKRSTGPRSARGKARSSRNGLFTGLLARDFIVTAIENPADFEALLASLNAEFKPESAQEQLLVCQLARQVWMARRAARVEAAVTAHALDAAGRDLWGNQPPPTDPGLAAALDAHCLGVAWARDSSRTIARAQHHLAILDRNIARTLRLLKRPKAAAAVQELRHAGL
;
A
#
# COMPACT_ATOMS: atom_id res chain seq x y z
N MET A 1 -14.45 6.05 25.37
CA MET A 1 -13.70 7.23 25.85
C MET A 1 -12.31 6.78 26.28
N ALA A 2 -11.27 7.59 26.09
CA ALA A 2 -9.90 7.23 26.50
C ALA A 2 -9.77 7.30 28.03
N THR A 3 -9.09 6.33 28.64
CA THR A 3 -8.89 6.27 30.09
C THR A 3 -7.87 7.29 30.56
N GLU A 4 -7.89 7.67 31.84
CA GLU A 4 -6.93 8.63 32.42
C GLU A 4 -5.47 8.19 32.20
N LYS A 5 -5.22 6.88 32.28
CA LYS A 5 -3.91 6.27 32.02
C LYS A 5 -3.49 6.46 30.56
N GLN A 6 -4.42 6.34 29.60
CA GLN A 6 -4.17 6.65 28.18
C GLN A 6 -3.94 8.14 27.95
N ILE A 7 -4.65 9.03 28.65
CA ILE A 7 -4.48 10.49 28.55
C ILE A 7 -3.10 10.91 29.08
N ALA A 8 -2.68 10.40 30.24
CA ALA A 8 -1.36 10.68 30.81
C ALA A 8 -0.23 10.17 29.90
N ALA A 9 -0.37 8.96 29.35
CA ALA A 9 0.57 8.40 28.38
C ALA A 9 0.63 9.25 27.09
N ASN A 10 -0.51 9.68 26.55
CA ASN A 10 -0.57 10.54 25.37
C ASN A 10 0.10 11.91 25.62
N ARG A 11 -0.08 12.51 26.81
CA ARG A 11 0.60 13.77 27.18
C ARG A 11 2.12 13.60 27.26
N ASN A 12 2.61 12.51 27.84
CA ASN A 12 4.04 12.23 27.91
C ASN A 12 4.64 11.91 26.53
N ASN A 13 3.93 11.16 25.69
CA ASN A 13 4.34 10.86 24.31
C ASN A 13 4.35 12.13 23.44
N ALA A 14 3.39 13.04 23.63
CA ALA A 14 3.35 14.32 22.92
C ALA A 14 4.55 15.22 23.25
N LYS A 15 5.07 15.17 24.48
CA LYS A 15 6.31 15.88 24.87
C LYS A 15 7.55 15.33 24.15
N ARG A 16 7.57 14.02 23.80
CA ARG A 16 8.67 13.36 23.08
C ARG A 16 8.55 13.42 21.56
N SER A 17 7.33 13.56 21.04
CA SER A 17 7.03 13.62 19.60
C SER A 17 6.55 15.03 19.22
N THR A 18 7.46 15.99 19.17
CA THR A 18 7.12 17.40 18.89
C THR A 18 6.83 17.71 17.42
N GLY A 19 7.03 16.74 16.53
CA GLY A 19 6.88 16.92 15.08
C GLY A 19 7.76 18.05 14.53
N PRO A 20 7.74 18.31 13.22
CA PRO A 20 8.45 19.44 12.67
C PRO A 20 7.77 20.76 13.11
N ARG A 21 8.46 21.59 13.90
CA ARG A 21 7.93 22.87 14.40
C ARG A 21 8.19 24.05 13.45
N SER A 22 9.17 23.93 12.55
CA SER A 22 9.51 24.95 11.56
C SER A 22 8.70 24.80 10.27
N ALA A 23 8.44 25.91 9.57
CA ALA A 23 7.80 25.89 8.25
C ALA A 23 8.56 24.97 7.26
N ARG A 24 9.90 25.03 7.26
CA ARG A 24 10.77 24.16 6.47
C ARG A 24 10.63 22.67 6.84
N GLY A 25 10.57 22.37 8.14
CA GLY A 25 10.37 21.01 8.63
C GLY A 25 8.99 20.45 8.28
N LYS A 26 7.94 21.28 8.38
CA LYS A 26 6.58 20.92 7.98
C LYS A 26 6.49 20.67 6.48
N ALA A 27 7.10 21.53 5.66
CA ALA A 27 7.17 21.36 4.20
C ALA A 27 7.95 20.10 3.79
N ARG A 28 9.02 19.74 4.51
CA ARG A 28 9.72 18.47 4.29
C ARG A 28 8.85 17.28 4.66
N SER A 29 8.19 17.32 5.82
CA SER A 29 7.32 16.23 6.28
C SER A 29 6.06 16.06 5.42
N SER A 30 5.50 17.13 4.84
CA SER A 30 4.35 17.04 3.93
C SER A 30 4.75 16.43 2.59
N ARG A 31 5.99 16.64 2.14
CA ARG A 31 6.53 16.02 0.92
C ARG A 31 6.76 14.52 1.06
N ASN A 32 6.88 13.97 2.27
CA ASN A 32 7.03 12.52 2.44
C ASN A 32 5.81 11.73 1.93
N GLY A 33 4.59 12.28 2.09
CA GLY A 33 3.37 11.68 1.56
C GLY A 33 3.23 11.81 0.04
N LEU A 34 3.80 12.87 -0.53
CA LEU A 34 3.86 13.09 -1.98
C LEU A 34 4.97 12.28 -2.66
N PHE A 35 6.09 12.06 -1.97
CA PHE A 35 7.25 11.33 -2.49
C PHE A 35 6.97 9.84 -2.64
N THR A 36 6.38 9.22 -1.62
CA THR A 36 5.96 7.81 -1.71
C THR A 36 4.56 7.66 -2.31
N GLY A 37 3.78 8.74 -2.42
CA GLY A 37 2.40 8.73 -2.92
C GLY A 37 1.40 7.94 -2.06
N LEU A 38 1.87 7.15 -1.07
CA LEU A 38 1.06 6.28 -0.20
C LEU A 38 0.14 7.05 0.74
N LEU A 39 0.56 8.27 1.12
CA LEU A 39 -0.20 9.17 2.00
C LEU A 39 -0.65 10.43 1.26
N ALA A 40 -0.55 10.45 -0.07
CA ALA A 40 -1.04 11.56 -0.88
C ALA A 40 -2.58 11.63 -0.78
N ARG A 41 -3.11 12.84 -0.66
CA ARG A 41 -4.56 13.08 -0.65
C ARG A 41 -5.20 12.76 -2.00
N ASP A 42 -4.47 13.05 -3.07
CA ASP A 42 -4.89 12.83 -4.45
C ASP A 42 -4.07 11.70 -5.08
N PHE A 43 -4.69 10.94 -5.97
CA PHE A 43 -4.00 9.91 -6.74
C PHE A 43 -2.98 10.58 -7.68
N ILE A 44 -1.72 10.19 -7.55
CA ILE A 44 -0.64 10.60 -8.44
C ILE A 44 0.12 9.36 -8.87
N VAL A 45 0.54 9.31 -10.14
CA VAL A 45 1.68 8.48 -10.55
C VAL A 45 2.93 9.23 -10.13
N THR A 46 3.79 8.62 -9.30
CA THR A 46 4.93 9.34 -8.73
C THR A 46 6.02 9.54 -9.79
N ALA A 47 6.95 10.47 -9.57
CA ALA A 47 8.03 10.76 -10.52
C ALA A 47 8.99 9.59 -10.78
N ILE A 48 8.99 8.58 -9.91
CA ILE A 48 9.80 7.36 -10.04
C ILE A 48 9.04 6.22 -10.73
N GLU A 49 7.79 6.47 -11.14
CA GLU A 49 6.95 5.51 -11.82
C GLU A 49 6.67 5.96 -13.26
N ASN A 50 6.45 5.00 -14.15
CA ASN A 50 6.14 5.27 -15.54
C ASN A 50 4.62 5.49 -15.72
N PRO A 51 4.16 6.66 -16.19
CA PRO A 51 2.76 6.91 -16.50
C PRO A 51 2.20 5.94 -17.54
N ALA A 52 3.03 5.49 -18.51
CA ALA A 52 2.58 4.57 -19.55
C ALA A 52 2.15 3.20 -18.98
N ASP A 53 2.75 2.76 -17.87
CA ASP A 53 2.37 1.51 -17.21
C ASP A 53 0.98 1.63 -16.54
N PHE A 54 0.66 2.82 -16.04
CA PHE A 54 -0.67 3.09 -15.49
C PHE A 54 -1.72 3.16 -16.60
N GLU A 55 -1.42 3.83 -17.71
CA GLU A 55 -2.30 3.85 -18.88
C GLU A 55 -2.51 2.45 -19.46
N ALA A 56 -1.46 1.62 -19.52
CA ALA A 56 -1.58 0.23 -19.95
C ALA A 56 -2.46 -0.60 -19.02
N LEU A 57 -2.35 -0.41 -17.69
CA LEU A 57 -3.23 -1.04 -16.71
C LEU A 57 -4.68 -0.58 -16.89
N LEU A 58 -4.91 0.72 -17.10
CA LEU A 58 -6.25 1.24 -17.32
C LEU A 58 -6.85 0.71 -18.63
N ALA A 59 -6.07 0.67 -19.70
CA ALA A 59 -6.48 0.10 -20.98
C ALA A 59 -6.82 -1.39 -20.87
N SER A 60 -6.02 -2.18 -20.16
CA SER A 60 -6.29 -3.61 -19.95
C SER A 60 -7.59 -3.82 -19.18
N LEU A 61 -7.83 -3.03 -18.12
CA LEU A 61 -9.06 -3.13 -17.33
C LEU A 61 -10.29 -2.67 -18.14
N ASN A 62 -10.17 -1.65 -18.98
CA ASN A 62 -11.25 -1.25 -19.89
C ASN A 62 -11.57 -2.37 -20.90
N ALA A 63 -10.55 -3.04 -21.45
CA ALA A 63 -10.74 -4.15 -22.38
C ALA A 63 -11.39 -5.38 -21.72
N GLU A 64 -11.05 -5.65 -20.45
CA GLU A 64 -11.61 -6.76 -19.66
C GLU A 64 -13.09 -6.50 -19.30
N PHE A 65 -13.38 -5.34 -18.71
CA PHE A 65 -14.72 -5.06 -18.15
C PHE A 65 -15.70 -4.46 -19.15
N LYS A 66 -15.23 -3.87 -20.26
CA LYS A 66 -16.06 -3.25 -21.31
C LYS A 66 -17.18 -2.38 -20.73
N PRO A 67 -16.82 -1.30 -20.01
CA PRO A 67 -17.81 -0.44 -19.37
C PRO A 67 -18.67 0.27 -20.42
N GLU A 68 -19.99 0.17 -20.28
CA GLU A 68 -20.98 0.77 -21.19
C GLU A 68 -21.59 2.04 -20.59
N SER A 69 -21.63 2.13 -19.26
CA SER A 69 -22.15 3.28 -18.54
C SER A 69 -21.05 4.15 -17.94
N ALA A 70 -21.35 5.43 -17.73
CA ALA A 70 -20.45 6.34 -17.01
C ALA A 70 -20.12 5.83 -15.60
N GLN A 71 -21.05 5.14 -14.93
CA GLN A 71 -20.82 4.53 -13.63
C GLN A 71 -19.79 3.41 -13.70
N GLU A 72 -19.87 2.53 -14.70
CA GLU A 72 -18.89 1.46 -14.90
C GLU A 72 -17.51 2.03 -15.27
N GLN A 73 -17.45 3.07 -16.10
CA GLN A 73 -16.20 3.77 -16.42
C GLN A 73 -15.53 4.32 -15.15
N LEU A 74 -16.31 4.96 -14.26
CA LEU A 74 -15.81 5.42 -12.97
C LEU A 74 -15.29 4.28 -12.09
N LEU A 75 -15.99 3.14 -12.07
CA LEU A 75 -15.56 1.96 -11.32
C LEU A 75 -14.27 1.34 -11.89
N VAL A 76 -14.12 1.27 -13.21
CA VAL A 76 -12.88 0.81 -13.86
C VAL A 76 -11.71 1.74 -13.53
N CYS A 77 -11.90 3.06 -13.63
CA CYS A 77 -10.89 4.05 -13.24
C CYS A 77 -10.55 3.96 -11.74
N GLN A 78 -11.53 3.70 -10.88
CA GLN A 78 -11.30 3.48 -9.45
C GLN A 78 -10.51 2.19 -9.18
N LEU A 79 -10.84 1.11 -9.89
CA LEU A 79 -10.13 -0.16 -9.79
C LEU A 79 -8.66 0.00 -10.21
N ALA A 80 -8.39 0.65 -11.35
CA ALA A 80 -7.04 0.91 -11.83
C ALA A 80 -6.20 1.66 -10.78
N ARG A 81 -6.75 2.73 -10.20
CA ARG A 81 -6.09 3.50 -9.12
C ARG A 81 -5.81 2.64 -7.90
N GLN A 82 -6.77 1.82 -7.47
CA GLN A 82 -6.61 0.97 -6.28
C GLN A 82 -5.56 -0.13 -6.49
N VAL A 83 -5.59 -0.79 -7.65
CA VAL A 83 -4.58 -1.78 -8.04
C VAL A 83 -3.20 -1.15 -8.12
N TRP A 84 -3.09 0.04 -8.70
CA TRP A 84 -1.83 0.78 -8.77
C TRP A 84 -1.27 1.09 -7.38
N MET A 85 -2.11 1.61 -6.48
CA MET A 85 -1.72 1.91 -5.10
C MET A 85 -1.34 0.64 -4.32
N ALA A 86 -2.02 -0.48 -4.56
CA ALA A 86 -1.71 -1.76 -3.91
C ALA A 86 -0.34 -2.28 -4.36
N ARG A 87 -0.06 -2.28 -5.68
CA ARG A 87 1.26 -2.61 -6.24
C ARG A 87 2.35 -1.72 -5.66
N ARG A 88 2.10 -0.42 -5.52
CA ARG A 88 3.03 0.52 -4.91
C ARG A 88 3.31 0.18 -3.45
N ALA A 89 2.26 -0.06 -2.66
CA ALA A 89 2.40 -0.40 -1.25
C ALA A 89 3.21 -1.68 -1.05
N ALA A 90 2.97 -2.71 -1.87
CA ALA A 90 3.76 -3.94 -1.87
C ALA A 90 5.24 -3.69 -2.22
N ARG A 91 5.54 -2.87 -3.23
CA ARG A 91 6.94 -2.48 -3.56
C ARG A 91 7.62 -1.75 -2.41
N VAL A 92 6.90 -0.86 -1.73
CA VAL A 92 7.42 -0.12 -0.57
C VAL A 92 7.66 -1.05 0.61
N GLU A 93 6.75 -1.98 0.90
CA GLU A 93 6.95 -2.99 1.94
C GLU A 93 8.18 -3.85 1.66
N ALA A 94 8.35 -4.33 0.43
CA ALA A 94 9.53 -5.08 0.01
C ALA A 94 10.82 -4.27 0.17
N ALA A 95 10.85 -3.01 -0.28
CA ALA A 95 12.03 -2.15 -0.17
C ALA A 95 12.40 -1.81 1.29
N VAL A 96 11.42 -1.55 2.14
CA VAL A 96 11.65 -1.30 3.57
C VAL A 96 12.16 -2.57 4.26
N THR A 97 11.60 -3.72 3.92
CA THR A 97 12.03 -5.02 4.47
C THR A 97 13.47 -5.33 4.05
N ALA A 98 13.80 -5.19 2.77
CA ALA A 98 15.17 -5.37 2.27
C ALA A 98 16.16 -4.42 2.96
N HIS A 99 15.80 -3.15 3.12
CA HIS A 99 16.66 -2.19 3.83
C HIS A 99 16.87 -2.56 5.31
N ALA A 100 15.84 -3.07 5.98
CA ALA A 100 15.93 -3.52 7.37
C ALA A 100 16.79 -4.79 7.49
N LEU A 101 16.66 -5.73 6.55
CA LEU A 101 17.50 -6.93 6.48
C LEU A 101 18.97 -6.57 6.23
N ASP A 102 19.25 -5.67 5.28
CA ASP A 102 20.61 -5.19 5.01
C ASP A 102 21.23 -4.53 6.24
N ALA A 103 20.44 -3.73 6.98
CA ALA A 103 20.90 -3.09 8.20
C ALA A 103 21.16 -4.11 9.32
N ALA A 104 20.29 -5.11 9.48
CA ALA A 104 20.49 -6.21 10.43
C ALA A 104 21.74 -7.02 10.07
N GLY A 105 21.93 -7.32 8.78
CA GLY A 105 23.11 -8.01 8.27
C GLY A 105 24.40 -7.26 8.57
N ARG A 106 24.48 -5.97 8.21
CA ARG A 106 25.66 -5.14 8.51
C ARG A 106 26.04 -5.12 9.99
N ASP A 107 25.07 -5.17 10.90
CA ASP A 107 25.37 -5.19 12.33
C ASP A 107 25.94 -6.54 12.81
N LEU A 108 25.62 -7.64 12.11
CA LEU A 108 26.06 -8.98 12.45
C LEU A 108 27.41 -9.33 11.82
N TRP A 109 27.64 -8.92 10.58
CA TRP A 109 28.82 -9.32 9.80
C TRP A 109 29.65 -8.13 9.26
N GLY A 110 29.31 -6.89 9.62
CA GLY A 110 30.04 -5.70 9.19
C GLY A 110 29.95 -5.50 7.67
N ASN A 111 31.11 -5.44 7.01
CA ASN A 111 31.22 -5.36 5.55
C ASN A 111 31.59 -6.71 4.90
N GLN A 112 31.62 -7.80 5.66
CA GLN A 112 31.97 -9.13 5.13
C GLN A 112 30.78 -9.78 4.43
N PRO A 113 30.94 -10.47 3.30
CA PRO A 113 29.83 -11.19 2.69
C PRO A 113 29.24 -12.23 3.67
N PRO A 114 27.93 -12.52 3.58
CA PRO A 114 27.32 -13.56 4.40
C PRO A 114 28.02 -14.91 4.17
N PRO A 115 28.08 -15.77 5.20
CA PRO A 115 28.73 -17.07 5.08
C PRO A 115 28.09 -17.92 3.99
N THR A 116 28.93 -18.63 3.22
CA THR A 116 28.51 -19.47 2.09
C THR A 116 28.01 -20.85 2.49
N ASP A 117 28.17 -21.26 3.75
CA ASP A 117 27.61 -22.52 4.24
C ASP A 117 26.07 -22.44 4.26
N PRO A 118 25.35 -23.33 3.54
CA PRO A 118 23.90 -23.22 3.40
C PRO A 118 23.13 -23.32 4.72
N GLY A 119 23.60 -24.13 5.67
CA GLY A 119 22.93 -24.32 6.96
C GLY A 119 23.09 -23.10 7.86
N LEU A 120 24.29 -22.53 7.89
CA LEU A 120 24.58 -21.29 8.59
C LEU A 120 23.89 -20.09 7.94
N ALA A 121 23.84 -20.03 6.60
CA ALA A 121 23.16 -18.98 5.85
C ALA A 121 21.65 -18.95 6.17
N ALA A 122 20.98 -20.11 6.17
CA ALA A 122 19.55 -20.18 6.49
C ALA A 122 19.23 -19.79 7.95
N ALA A 123 20.06 -20.22 8.91
CA ALA A 123 19.90 -19.85 10.31
C ALA A 123 20.12 -18.34 10.54
N LEU A 124 21.08 -17.75 9.82
CA LEU A 124 21.34 -16.32 9.86
C LEU A 124 20.24 -15.51 9.16
N ASP A 125 19.70 -15.97 8.04
CA ASP A 125 18.56 -15.33 7.39
C ASP A 125 17.37 -15.25 8.33
N ALA A 126 17.06 -16.34 9.04
CA ALA A 126 16.02 -16.36 10.07
C ALA A 126 16.31 -15.38 11.21
N HIS A 127 17.56 -15.27 11.64
CA HIS A 127 17.97 -14.31 12.67
C HIS A 127 17.87 -12.85 12.19
N CYS A 128 18.35 -12.55 10.99
CA CYS A 128 18.22 -11.25 10.33
C CYS A 128 16.77 -10.85 10.17
N LEU A 129 15.90 -11.78 9.76
CA LEU A 129 14.45 -11.59 9.70
C LEU A 129 13.89 -11.25 11.08
N GLY A 130 14.29 -12.00 12.12
CA GLY A 130 13.87 -11.73 13.50
C GLY A 130 14.31 -10.36 14.02
N VAL A 131 15.56 -9.96 13.76
CA VAL A 131 16.11 -8.65 14.14
C VAL A 131 15.46 -7.53 13.34
N ALA A 132 15.26 -7.71 12.03
CA ALA A 132 14.56 -6.77 11.17
C ALA A 132 13.12 -6.57 11.65
N TRP A 133 12.40 -7.65 11.99
CA TRP A 133 11.05 -7.59 12.58
C TRP A 133 11.03 -6.90 13.95
N ALA A 134 11.98 -7.21 14.83
CA ALA A 134 12.05 -6.58 16.15
C ALA A 134 12.36 -5.06 16.05
N ARG A 135 13.24 -4.69 15.12
CA ARG A 135 13.57 -3.28 14.80
C ARG A 135 12.46 -2.57 14.06
N ASP A 136 11.67 -3.31 13.29
CA ASP A 136 10.44 -2.83 12.64
C ASP A 136 9.26 -2.67 13.62
N SER A 137 9.57 -2.17 14.82
CA SER A 137 8.67 -1.29 15.57
C SER A 137 8.34 0.00 14.78
N SER A 138 8.80 0.14 13.54
CA SER A 138 8.50 1.27 12.68
C SER A 138 7.02 1.21 12.29
N ARG A 139 6.31 2.30 12.54
CA ARG A 139 4.89 2.42 12.15
C ARG A 139 4.69 2.34 10.62
N THR A 140 5.75 2.20 9.82
CA THR A 140 5.72 2.32 8.36
C THR A 140 5.23 1.03 7.68
N ILE A 141 5.77 -0.15 8.04
CA ILE A 141 5.29 -1.43 7.48
C ILE A 141 3.87 -1.72 7.95
N ALA A 142 3.60 -1.59 9.25
CA ALA A 142 2.25 -1.73 9.79
C ALA A 142 1.24 -0.76 9.11
N ARG A 143 1.66 0.46 8.77
CA ARG A 143 0.84 1.40 7.98
C ARG A 143 0.68 0.93 6.54
N ALA A 144 1.73 0.50 5.87
CA ALA A 144 1.67 -0.02 4.50
C ALA A 144 0.73 -1.22 4.41
N GLN A 145 0.85 -2.18 5.33
CA GLN A 145 -0.04 -3.34 5.46
C GLN A 145 -1.49 -2.93 5.75
N HIS A 146 -1.70 -1.96 6.64
CA HIS A 146 -3.04 -1.41 6.88
C HIS A 146 -3.65 -0.79 5.61
N HIS A 147 -2.86 -0.01 4.87
CA HIS A 147 -3.26 0.58 3.60
C HIS A 147 -3.54 -0.49 2.53
N LEU A 148 -2.71 -1.53 2.42
CA LEU A 148 -2.93 -2.69 1.56
C LEU A 148 -4.27 -3.36 1.86
N ALA A 149 -4.53 -3.69 3.12
CA ALA A 149 -5.79 -4.33 3.51
C ALA A 149 -7.03 -3.47 3.20
N ILE A 150 -6.92 -2.14 3.29
CA ILE A 150 -7.98 -1.21 2.85
C ILE A 150 -8.16 -1.27 1.34
N LEU A 151 -7.06 -1.23 0.59
CA LEU A 151 -7.08 -1.28 -0.87
C LEU A 151 -7.68 -2.60 -1.37
N ASP A 152 -7.30 -3.74 -0.79
CA ASP A 152 -7.84 -5.06 -1.13
C ASP A 152 -9.35 -5.14 -0.93
N ARG A 153 -9.84 -4.65 0.23
CA ARG A 153 -11.29 -4.59 0.49
C ARG A 153 -12.01 -3.71 -0.53
N ASN A 154 -11.40 -2.60 -0.92
CA ASN A 154 -11.98 -1.70 -1.90
C ASN A 154 -11.95 -2.31 -3.31
N ILE A 155 -10.86 -2.96 -3.71
CA ILE A 155 -10.73 -3.71 -4.97
C ILE A 155 -11.82 -4.78 -5.05
N ALA A 156 -11.95 -5.60 -4.00
CA ALA A 156 -12.97 -6.65 -3.94
C ALA A 156 -14.40 -6.07 -4.03
N ARG A 157 -14.64 -4.90 -3.41
CA ARG A 157 -15.93 -4.19 -3.55
C ARG A 157 -16.16 -3.73 -4.99
N THR A 158 -15.19 -3.06 -5.60
CA THR A 158 -15.28 -2.53 -6.97
C THR A 158 -15.49 -3.65 -7.98
N LEU A 159 -14.73 -4.75 -7.86
CA LEU A 159 -14.89 -5.95 -8.70
C LEU A 159 -16.30 -6.55 -8.58
N ARG A 160 -16.87 -6.63 -7.36
CA ARG A 160 -18.24 -7.10 -7.18
C ARG A 160 -19.26 -6.20 -7.87
N LEU A 161 -19.04 -4.89 -7.89
CA LEU A 161 -19.94 -3.94 -8.56
C LEU A 161 -19.83 -4.05 -10.09
N LEU A 162 -18.61 -4.17 -10.62
CA LEU A 162 -18.38 -4.34 -12.06
C LEU A 162 -18.89 -5.68 -12.61
N LYS A 163 -18.88 -6.74 -11.78
CA LYS A 163 -19.38 -8.07 -12.16
C LYS A 163 -20.89 -8.23 -11.99
N ARG A 164 -21.62 -7.20 -11.55
CA ARG A 164 -23.09 -7.28 -11.49
C ARG A 164 -23.65 -7.40 -12.90
N PRO A 165 -24.67 -8.25 -13.12
CA PRO A 165 -25.33 -8.33 -14.41
C PRO A 165 -25.89 -6.94 -14.78
N LYS A 166 -25.63 -6.53 -16.03
CA LYS A 166 -26.11 -5.27 -16.56
C LYS A 166 -27.64 -5.26 -16.49
N ALA A 167 -28.22 -4.17 -15.98
CA ALA A 167 -29.68 -4.07 -15.82
C ALA A 167 -30.45 -4.30 -17.13
N ALA A 168 -29.85 -3.98 -18.28
CA ALA A 168 -30.42 -4.27 -19.60
C ALA A 168 -30.53 -5.78 -19.90
N ALA A 169 -29.58 -6.60 -19.46
CA ALA A 169 -29.65 -8.06 -19.63
C ALA A 169 -30.75 -8.69 -18.76
N ALA A 170 -30.97 -8.18 -17.54
CA ALA A 170 -32.04 -8.64 -16.66
C ALA A 170 -33.44 -8.31 -17.22
N VAL A 171 -33.62 -7.14 -17.84
CA VAL A 171 -34.89 -6.77 -18.49
C VAL A 171 -35.13 -7.59 -19.76
N GLN A 172 -34.08 -7.98 -20.48
CA GLN A 172 -34.19 -8.78 -21.70
C GLN A 172 -34.45 -10.26 -21.40
N GLU A 173 -33.87 -10.82 -20.33
CA GLU A 173 -34.24 -12.14 -19.81
C GLU A 173 -35.69 -12.19 -19.32
N LEU A 174 -36.18 -11.14 -18.63
CA LEU A 174 -37.59 -11.05 -18.21
C LEU A 174 -38.55 -10.98 -19.40
N ARG A 175 -38.19 -10.25 -20.47
CA ARG A 175 -39.00 -10.20 -21.70
C ARG A 175 -39.01 -11.53 -22.47
N HIS A 176 -37.91 -12.27 -22.48
CA HIS A 176 -37.86 -13.61 -23.09
C HIS A 176 -38.53 -14.69 -22.21
N ALA A 177 -38.64 -14.46 -20.89
CA ALA A 177 -39.34 -15.33 -19.95
C ALA A 177 -40.88 -15.16 -19.95
N GLY A 178 -41.43 -14.24 -20.75
CA GLY A 178 -42.88 -14.14 -20.97
C GLY A 178 -43.70 -13.63 -19.78
N LEU A 179 -43.16 -12.69 -19.00
CA LEU A 179 -43.90 -11.88 -18.03
C LEU A 179 -44.02 -10.43 -18.51
#